data_AF-A0A7V0P0S9-F1
#
_entry.id   AF-A0A7V0P0S9-F1
#
_cell.length_a   1.000
_cell.length_b   1.000
_cell.length_c   1.000
_cell.angle_alpha   90.00
_cell.angle_beta   90.00
_cell.angle_gamma   90.00
#
_symmetry.space_group_name_H-M   'P 1'
#
loop_
_entity.id
_entity.type
_entity.pdbx_description
1 polymer ?
#
loop_
_entity_poly.entity_id
_entity_poly.type
_entity_poly.pdbx_seq_one_letter_code
_entity_poly.pdbx_strand_id
1 'polypeptide(L)'
;MPSREGAVRTPRHAGECFMEPSRLLFHFSEKTLRSTQKITRAAFLTAVCVVLGYLFMPIPNLEMITAGIFLAGVWMGPIYGFFIGLVAETIFSLFNPMGFPPPPLLLSQVASMSLVGWVGGLLHGVLGHAAFFRLRNWT
;
A
#
# COMPACT_ATOMS: atom_id res chain seq x y z
N MET A 1 -22.13 58.22 -5.99
CA MET A 1 -22.61 57.40 -4.85
C MET A 1 -21.46 56.52 -4.36
N PRO A 2 -21.01 56.64 -3.10
CA PRO A 2 -20.08 55.69 -2.50
C PRO A 2 -20.87 54.53 -1.85
N SER A 3 -20.33 53.31 -1.89
CA SER A 3 -20.65 52.30 -0.87
C SER A 3 -19.38 51.56 -0.50
N ARG A 4 -19.02 51.66 0.78
CA ARG A 4 -17.87 51.03 1.43
C ARG A 4 -18.26 49.63 1.91
N GLU A 5 -17.23 48.88 2.33
CA GLU A 5 -17.27 47.71 3.25
C GLU A 5 -17.53 46.34 2.59
N GLY A 6 -16.77 45.26 2.86
CA GLY A 6 -15.89 45.02 4.00
C GLY A 6 -14.60 44.29 3.63
N ALA A 7 -13.48 44.97 3.82
CA ALA A 7 -12.21 44.31 4.11
C ALA A 7 -12.32 43.73 5.53
N VAL A 8 -12.63 42.43 5.62
CA VAL A 8 -12.62 41.70 6.90
C VAL A 8 -11.16 41.62 7.35
N ARG A 9 -10.80 42.48 8.32
CA ARG A 9 -9.55 42.37 9.07
C ARG A 9 -9.62 41.07 9.89
N THR A 10 -8.79 40.10 9.58
CA THR A 10 -8.55 38.97 10.48
C THR A 10 -7.79 39.48 11.71
N PRO A 11 -8.29 39.29 12.94
CA PRO A 11 -7.53 39.59 14.14
C PRO A 11 -6.34 38.65 14.24
N ARG A 12 -5.15 39.25 14.39
CA ARG A 12 -3.89 38.60 14.68
C ARG A 12 -3.84 38.36 16.20
N HIS A 13 -4.48 37.31 16.69
CA HIS A 13 -4.32 36.87 18.08
C HIS A 13 -4.06 35.36 18.15
N ALA A 14 -2.94 35.03 18.78
CA ALA A 14 -2.52 33.69 19.12
C ALA A 14 -3.36 33.17 20.30
N GLY A 15 -3.72 31.89 20.23
CA GLY A 15 -4.37 31.15 21.31
C GLY A 15 -5.59 30.39 20.82
N GLU A 16 -5.51 29.06 20.85
CA GLU A 16 -6.54 28.07 20.53
C GLU A 16 -6.64 27.63 19.05
N CYS A 17 -6.13 26.42 18.79
CA CYS A 17 -6.33 25.67 17.56
C CYS A 17 -7.78 25.14 17.50
N PHE A 18 -8.76 26.04 17.42
CA PHE A 18 -10.15 25.70 17.17
C PHE A 18 -10.33 25.47 15.66
N MET A 19 -10.17 24.23 15.22
CA MET A 19 -10.51 23.86 13.84
C MET A 19 -12.03 23.97 13.65
N GLU A 20 -12.46 24.82 12.71
CA GLU A 20 -13.86 24.94 12.30
C GLU A 20 -14.49 23.55 12.00
N PRO A 21 -15.75 23.29 12.42
CA PRO A 21 -16.42 22.01 12.19
C PRO A 21 -16.45 21.56 10.71
N SER A 22 -16.58 22.52 9.79
CA SER A 22 -16.52 22.28 8.35
C SER A 22 -15.16 21.72 7.91
N ARG A 23 -14.05 22.27 8.42
CA ARG A 23 -12.68 21.82 8.11
C ARG A 23 -12.38 20.44 8.70
N LEU A 24 -12.92 20.12 9.88
CA LEU A 24 -12.79 18.78 10.48
C LEU A 24 -13.44 17.70 9.62
N LEU A 25 -14.64 17.96 9.09
CA LEU A 25 -15.33 17.01 8.20
C LEU A 25 -14.56 16.81 6.89
N PHE A 26 -14.05 17.89 6.27
CA PHE A 26 -13.21 17.78 5.07
C PHE A 26 -11.93 16.98 5.34
N HIS A 27 -11.23 17.25 6.46
CA HIS A 27 -10.01 16.52 6.81
C HIS A 27 -10.27 15.02 7.07
N PHE A 28 -11.36 14.70 7.79
CA PHE A 28 -11.77 13.32 8.04
C PHE A 28 -12.15 12.60 6.74
N SER A 29 -12.89 13.27 5.86
CA SER A 29 -13.25 12.74 4.54
C SER A 29 -12.01 12.44 3.70
N GLU A 30 -11.07 13.38 3.58
CA GLU A 30 -9.84 13.15 2.84
C GLU A 30 -8.98 12.02 3.43
N LYS A 31 -8.86 11.95 4.76
CA LYS A 31 -8.12 10.88 5.43
C LYS A 31 -8.75 9.51 5.13
N THR A 32 -10.08 9.44 5.14
CA THR A 32 -10.84 8.24 4.81
C THR A 32 -10.65 7.84 3.34
N LEU A 33 -10.79 8.78 2.41
CA LEU A 33 -10.58 8.54 0.97
C LEU A 33 -9.16 8.01 0.69
N ARG A 34 -8.14 8.63 1.29
CA ARG A 34 -6.74 8.18 1.17
C ARG A 34 -6.54 6.77 1.73
N SER A 35 -7.24 6.41 2.82
CA SER A 35 -7.19 5.06 3.39
C SER A 35 -7.84 4.04 2.47
N THR A 36 -9.05 4.31 1.97
CA THR A 36 -9.77 3.44 1.04
C THR A 36 -8.96 3.18 -0.23
N GLN A 37 -8.37 4.23 -0.82
CA GLN A 37 -7.51 4.08 -2.00
C GLN A 37 -6.32 3.14 -1.77
N LYS A 38 -5.69 3.17 -0.59
CA LYS A 38 -4.58 2.26 -0.26
C LYS A 38 -5.04 0.81 -0.19
N ILE A 39 -6.17 0.55 0.48
CA ILE A 39 -6.73 -0.80 0.59
C ILE A 39 -7.14 -1.33 -0.78
N THR A 40 -7.80 -0.51 -1.61
CA THR A 40 -8.18 -0.90 -2.98
C THR A 40 -6.97 -1.26 -3.83
N ARG A 41 -5.88 -0.47 -3.75
CA ARG A 41 -4.63 -0.77 -4.47
C ARG A 41 -4.00 -2.07 -3.97
N ALA A 42 -3.98 -2.30 -2.66
CA ALA A 42 -3.48 -3.53 -2.07
C ALA A 42 -4.29 -4.74 -2.57
N ALA A 43 -5.62 -4.68 -2.54
CA ALA A 43 -6.49 -5.74 -3.02
C ALA A 43 -6.29 -6.05 -4.52
N PHE A 44 -6.16 -5.00 -5.34
CA PHE A 44 -5.85 -5.15 -6.76
C PHE A 44 -4.49 -5.83 -6.98
N LEU A 45 -3.45 -5.41 -6.25
CA LEU A 45 -2.13 -6.03 -6.33
C LEU A 45 -2.14 -7.48 -5.85
N THR A 46 -2.88 -7.81 -4.79
CA THR A 46 -3.08 -9.20 -4.34
C THR A 46 -3.69 -10.04 -5.47
N ALA A 47 -4.74 -9.55 -6.14
CA ALA A 47 -5.36 -10.26 -7.25
C ALA A 47 -4.38 -10.48 -8.41
N VAL A 48 -3.59 -9.47 -8.78
CA VAL A 48 -2.55 -9.59 -9.81
C VAL A 48 -1.50 -10.65 -9.42
N CYS A 49 -1.05 -10.68 -8.17
CA CYS A 49 -0.07 -11.67 -7.70
C CYS A 49 -0.61 -13.11 -7.80
N VAL A 50 -1.87 -13.33 -7.40
CA VAL A 50 -2.54 -14.63 -7.51
C VAL A 50 -2.65 -15.06 -8.97
N VAL A 51 -3.09 -14.16 -9.86
CA VAL A 51 -3.19 -14.44 -11.30
C VAL A 51 -1.83 -14.75 -11.91
N LEU A 52 -0.78 -14.01 -11.55
CA LEU A 52 0.59 -14.28 -11.99
C LEU A 52 1.08 -15.67 -11.52
N GLY A 53 0.74 -16.07 -10.29
CA GLY A 53 1.03 -17.40 -9.78
C GLY A 53 0.42 -18.49 -10.65
N TYR A 54 -0.88 -18.38 -10.95
CA TYR A 54 -1.55 -19.37 -11.81
C TYR A 54 -1.07 -19.33 -13.26
N LEU A 55 -0.79 -18.14 -13.81
CA LEU A 55 -0.36 -17.98 -15.19
C LEU A 55 1.01 -18.63 -15.45
N PHE A 56 1.92 -18.57 -14.48
CA PHE A 56 3.28 -19.11 -14.60
C PHE A 56 3.47 -20.49 -13.94
N MET A 57 2.43 -21.06 -13.33
CA MET A 57 2.45 -22.41 -12.74
C MET A 57 3.01 -23.51 -13.67
N PRO A 58 2.77 -23.50 -15.00
CA PRO A 58 3.32 -24.53 -15.89
C PRO A 58 4.84 -24.42 -16.13
N ILE A 59 5.45 -23.27 -15.82
CA ILE A 59 6.86 -23.02 -16.10
C ILE A 59 7.68 -23.35 -14.86
N PRO A 60 8.49 -24.43 -14.88
CA PRO A 60 9.26 -24.83 -13.71
C PRO A 60 10.31 -23.77 -13.35
N ASN A 61 10.58 -23.64 -12.05
CA ASN A 61 11.59 -22.73 -11.47
C ASN A 61 11.31 -21.21 -11.63
N LEU A 62 10.15 -20.80 -12.15
CA LEU A 62 9.74 -19.39 -12.23
C LEU A 62 8.51 -19.14 -11.35
N GLU A 63 8.73 -18.66 -10.13
CA GLU A 63 7.64 -18.24 -9.24
C GLU A 63 7.32 -16.74 -9.37
N MET A 64 6.44 -16.41 -10.30
CA MET A 64 6.02 -15.02 -10.51
C MET A 64 5.17 -14.45 -9.37
N ILE A 65 4.52 -15.32 -8.57
CA ILE A 65 3.82 -14.89 -7.36
C ILE A 65 4.78 -14.26 -6.34
N THR A 66 5.94 -14.87 -6.11
CA THR A 66 6.98 -14.41 -5.19
C THR A 66 7.53 -13.05 -5.62
N ALA A 67 7.88 -12.91 -6.92
CA ALA A 67 8.34 -11.64 -7.48
C ALA A 67 7.25 -10.56 -7.42
N GLY A 68 5.99 -10.91 -7.72
CA GLY A 68 4.85 -10.00 -7.64
C GLY A 68 4.61 -9.47 -6.23
N ILE A 69 4.61 -10.36 -5.24
CA ILE A 69 4.43 -10.01 -3.82
C ILE A 69 5.57 -9.09 -3.33
N PHE A 70 6.81 -9.39 -3.70
CA PHE A 70 7.95 -8.54 -3.38
C PHE A 70 7.79 -7.12 -3.95
N LEU A 71 7.47 -7.00 -5.24
CA LEU A 71 7.26 -5.72 -5.91
C LEU A 71 6.05 -4.96 -5.36
N ALA A 72 4.97 -5.67 -5.01
CA ALA A 72 3.82 -5.08 -4.34
C ALA A 72 4.21 -4.49 -2.98
N GLY A 73 5.09 -5.18 -2.23
CA GLY A 73 5.72 -4.65 -1.02
C GLY A 73 6.53 -3.38 -1.30
N VAL A 74 7.43 -3.40 -2.29
CA VAL A 74 8.20 -2.22 -2.70
C VAL A 74 7.30 -1.02 -3.00
N TRP A 75 6.13 -1.26 -3.61
CA TRP A 75 5.21 -0.18 -3.99
C TRP A 75 4.35 0.32 -2.82
N MET A 76 3.86 -0.58 -1.96
CA MET A 76 2.87 -0.25 -0.91
C MET A 76 3.47 -0.07 0.50
N GLY A 77 4.72 -0.48 0.69
CA GLY A 77 5.41 -0.49 1.98
C GLY A 77 5.25 -1.80 2.77
N PRO A 78 5.94 -1.93 3.92
CA PRO A 78 6.16 -3.22 4.58
C PRO A 78 4.90 -3.83 5.17
N ILE A 79 4.00 -3.02 5.76
CA ILE A 79 2.76 -3.52 6.36
C ILE A 79 1.82 -4.06 5.28
N TYR A 80 1.59 -3.28 4.22
CA TYR A 80 0.73 -3.72 3.11
C TYR A 80 1.36 -4.89 2.35
N GLY A 81 2.68 -4.87 2.12
CA GLY A 81 3.40 -5.99 1.51
C GLY A 81 3.24 -7.30 2.27
N PHE A 82 3.35 -7.26 3.61
CA PHE A 82 3.10 -8.43 4.46
C PHE A 82 1.70 -9.02 4.23
N PHE A 83 0.65 -8.18 4.30
CA PHE A 83 -0.73 -8.64 4.11
C PHE A 83 -1.02 -9.10 2.67
N ILE A 84 -0.42 -8.45 1.67
CA ILE A 84 -0.53 -8.89 0.27
C ILE A 84 0.05 -10.30 0.14
N GLY A 85 1.24 -10.57 0.69
CA GLY A 85 1.85 -11.89 0.66
C GLY A 85 1.04 -12.94 1.41
N LEU A 86 0.55 -12.59 2.61
CA LEU A 86 -0.30 -13.46 3.42
C LEU A 86 -1.55 -13.89 2.67
N VAL A 87 -2.29 -12.93 2.10
CA VAL A 87 -3.57 -13.20 1.43
C VAL A 87 -3.36 -13.87 0.07
N ALA A 88 -2.38 -13.41 -0.71
CA ALA A 88 -2.11 -13.95 -2.04
C ALA A 88 -1.72 -15.44 -1.95
N GLU A 89 -0.77 -15.79 -1.07
CA GLU A 89 -0.33 -17.17 -0.93
C GLU A 89 -1.42 -18.06 -0.34
N THR A 90 -2.21 -17.55 0.60
CA THR A 90 -3.36 -18.30 1.15
C THR A 90 -4.34 -18.65 0.02
N ILE A 91 -4.69 -17.69 -0.86
CA ILE A 91 -5.59 -17.96 -1.99
C ILE A 91 -4.93 -18.90 -2.99
N PHE A 92 -3.67 -18.63 -3.38
CA PHE A 92 -2.95 -19.43 -4.36
C PHE A 92 -2.78 -20.89 -3.94
N SER A 93 -2.47 -21.11 -2.67
CA SER A 93 -2.19 -22.44 -2.12
C SER A 93 -3.47 -23.23 -1.80
N LEU A 94 -4.50 -22.59 -1.23
CA LEU A 94 -5.79 -23.26 -0.94
C LEU A 94 -6.58 -23.62 -2.19
N PHE A 95 -6.52 -22.79 -3.23
CA PHE A 95 -7.24 -22.99 -4.49
C PHE A 95 -6.34 -23.54 -5.61
N ASN A 96 -5.21 -24.15 -5.24
CA ASN A 96 -4.29 -24.73 -6.20
C ASN A 96 -4.95 -25.91 -6.95
N PRO A 97 -5.04 -25.87 -8.30
CA PRO A 97 -5.57 -26.97 -9.10
C PRO A 97 -4.84 -28.29 -8.93
N MET A 98 -3.58 -28.25 -8.48
CA MET A 98 -2.75 -29.44 -8.23
C MET A 98 -3.07 -30.13 -6.90
N GLY A 99 -3.93 -29.52 -6.06
CA GLY A 99 -4.38 -30.07 -4.79
C GLY A 99 -4.00 -29.24 -3.58
N PHE A 100 -4.64 -29.56 -2.46
CA PHE A 100 -4.44 -28.86 -1.18
C PHE A 100 -3.11 -29.27 -0.52
N PRO A 101 -2.27 -28.32 -0.09
CA PRO A 101 -0.99 -28.62 0.58
C PRO A 101 -1.20 -29.17 2.01
N PRO A 102 -0.31 -30.03 2.52
CA PRO A 102 -0.33 -30.41 3.93
C PRO A 102 -0.27 -29.17 4.86
N PRO A 103 -0.95 -29.17 6.02
CA PRO A 103 -1.03 -27.97 6.87
C PRO A 103 0.32 -27.34 7.29
N PRO A 104 1.37 -28.10 7.61
CA PRO A 104 2.69 -27.51 7.90
C PRO A 104 3.31 -26.79 6.69
N LEU A 105 3.12 -27.35 5.49
CA LEU A 105 3.62 -26.75 4.25
C LEU A 105 2.89 -25.43 3.96
N LEU A 106 1.56 -25.44 4.04
CA LEU A 106 0.73 -24.24 3.89
C LEU A 106 1.21 -23.12 4.83
N LEU A 107 1.40 -23.43 6.10
CA LEU A 107 1.85 -22.45 7.09
C LEU A 107 3.22 -21.87 6.73
N SER A 108 4.17 -22.73 6.33
CA SER A 108 5.51 -22.29 5.93
C SER A 108 5.50 -21.42 4.68
N GLN A 109 4.65 -21.73 3.69
CA GLN A 109 4.51 -20.96 2.45
C GLN A 109 3.91 -19.59 2.74
N VAL A 110 2.78 -19.55 3.45
CA VAL A 110 2.11 -18.29 3.81
C VAL A 110 3.04 -17.40 4.65
N ALA A 111 3.76 -17.97 5.62
CA ALA A 111 4.74 -17.24 6.41
C ALA A 111 5.88 -16.68 5.53
N SER A 112 6.44 -17.50 4.65
CA SER A 112 7.53 -17.11 3.74
C SER A 112 7.10 -15.99 2.79
N MET A 113 5.93 -16.11 2.16
CA MET A 113 5.42 -15.09 1.24
C MET A 113 5.07 -13.78 1.94
N SER A 114 4.56 -13.86 3.17
CA SER A 114 4.34 -12.68 4.01
C SER A 114 5.65 -11.96 4.31
N LEU A 115 6.72 -12.71 4.61
CA LEU A 115 8.06 -12.15 4.81
C LEU A 115 8.63 -11.55 3.53
N VAL A 116 8.45 -12.19 2.37
CA VAL A 116 8.90 -11.66 1.07
C VAL A 116 8.27 -10.30 0.80
N GLY A 117 6.95 -10.17 0.98
CA GLY A 117 6.26 -8.88 0.80
C GLY A 117 6.69 -7.83 1.81
N TRP A 118 6.93 -8.24 3.06
CA TRP A 118 7.45 -7.35 4.10
C TRP A 118 8.86 -6.82 3.76
N VAL A 119 9.78 -7.70 3.35
CA VAL A 119 11.15 -7.34 2.95
C VAL A 119 11.14 -6.41 1.74
N GLY A 120 10.31 -6.70 0.73
CA GLY A 120 10.13 -5.79 -0.41
C GLY A 120 9.70 -4.40 0.04
N GLY A 121 8.79 -4.32 1.01
CA GLY A 121 8.33 -3.06 1.57
C GLY A 121 9.37 -2.29 2.39
N LEU A 122 10.40 -2.93 2.94
CA LEU A 122 11.52 -2.20 3.56
C LEU A 122 12.27 -1.34 2.54
N LEU A 123 12.31 -1.76 1.27
CA LEU A 123 12.94 -1.00 0.18
C LEU A 123 12.09 0.19 -0.29
N HIS A 124 10.80 0.25 0.06
CA HIS A 124 9.91 1.37 -0.28
C HIS A 124 10.50 2.72 0.18
N GLY A 125 10.98 2.77 1.43
CA GLY A 125 11.58 3.98 2.02
C GLY A 125 12.94 4.34 1.42
N VAL A 126 13.71 3.34 0.99
CA VAL A 126 15.04 3.53 0.37
C VAL A 126 14.90 4.12 -1.03
N LEU A 127 13.97 3.61 -1.85
CA LEU A 127 13.67 4.17 -3.17
C LEU A 127 13.09 5.59 -3.08
N GLY A 128 12.24 5.86 -2.10
CA GLY A 128 11.74 7.21 -1.82
C GLY A 128 12.87 8.20 -1.49
N HIS A 129 13.81 7.82 -0.62
CA HIS A 129 14.96 8.66 -0.28
C HIS A 129 15.96 8.80 -1.43
N ALA A 130 16.23 7.74 -2.18
CA ALA A 130 17.16 7.77 -3.32
C ALA A 130 16.63 8.62 -4.48
N ALA A 131 15.32 8.55 -4.77
CA ALA A 131 14.67 9.40 -5.77
C ALA A 131 14.65 10.88 -5.34
N PHE A 132 14.39 11.14 -4.05
CA PHE A 132 14.42 12.50 -3.48
C PHE A 132 15.83 13.11 -3.53
N PHE A 133 16.86 12.36 -3.15
CA PHE A 133 18.24 12.83 -3.26
C PHE A 133 18.63 13.06 -4.72
N ARG A 134 18.30 12.13 -5.64
CA ARG A 134 18.66 12.29 -7.05
C ARG A 134 18.11 13.57 -7.70
N LEU A 135 16.93 14.03 -7.30
CA LEU A 135 16.33 15.27 -7.82
C LEU A 135 16.89 16.55 -7.16
N ARG A 136 17.44 16.46 -5.95
CA ARG A 136 18.00 17.61 -5.22
C ARG A 136 19.40 18.01 -5.69
N ASN A 137 20.11 17.13 -6.36
CA ASN A 137 21.51 17.33 -6.73
C ASN A 137 21.72 18.12 -8.05
N TRP A 138 20.62 18.57 -8.67
CA TRP A 138 20.61 19.23 -9.99
C TRP A 138 20.07 20.67 -9.92
N THR A 139 20.34 21.37 -8.82
CA THR A 139 20.21 22.83 -8.66
C THR A 139 21.45 23.35 -7.96
#